data_AF-A0A645D2K6-F1
#
_entry.id   AF-A0A645D2K6-F1
#
_cell.length_a   1.000
_cell.length_b   1.000
_cell.length_c   1.000
_cell.angle_alpha   90.00
_cell.angle_beta   90.00
_cell.angle_gamma   90.00
#
_symmetry.space_group_name_H-M   'P 1'
#
loop_
_entity.id
_entity.type
_entity.pdbx_description
1 polymer ?
#
loop_
_entity_poly.entity_id
_entity_poly.type
_entity_poly.pdbx_seq_one_letter_code
_entity_poly.pdbx_strand_id
1 'polypeptide(L)'
;MHPVQFILDYFVAFTLLGTAAFFPKNLPLGAAVAGFLRMMASTVSGAVFFSSYAADYGFSNPWVYSLIYNFLTIGVDTILCVIVAALPPVQRLFQRVFCKN
;
A
#
# COMPACT_ATOMS: atom_id res chain seq x y z
N MET A 1 12.91 -6.05 -18.36
CA MET A 1 12.83 -6.42 -16.93
C MET A 1 14.06 -5.86 -16.23
N HIS A 2 13.90 -4.83 -15.40
CA HIS A 2 15.00 -4.32 -14.58
C HIS A 2 15.02 -5.06 -13.22
N PRO A 3 16.15 -5.66 -12.78
CA PRO A 3 16.21 -6.35 -11.49
C PRO A 3 15.82 -5.45 -10.30
N VAL A 4 16.19 -4.18 -10.36
CA VAL A 4 15.84 -3.17 -9.34
C VAL A 4 14.34 -2.92 -9.28
N GLN A 5 13.65 -2.93 -10.43
CA GLN A 5 12.20 -2.80 -10.50
C GLN A 5 11.52 -3.98 -9.78
N PHE A 6 11.97 -5.21 -10.02
CA PHE A 6 11.42 -6.39 -9.35
C PHE A 6 11.59 -6.31 -7.82
N ILE A 7 12.76 -5.88 -7.35
CA ILE A 7 13.02 -5.69 -5.92
C ILE A 7 12.05 -4.65 -5.35
N LEU A 8 11.83 -3.53 -6.04
CA LEU A 8 10.94 -2.47 -5.57
C LEU A 8 9.46 -2.91 -5.55
N ASP A 9 8.99 -3.53 -6.63
CA ASP A 9 7.59 -3.93 -6.83
C ASP A 9 7.16 -5.11 -5.96
N TYR A 10 8.08 -6.03 -5.65
CA TYR A 10 7.76 -7.26 -4.93
C TYR A 10 8.42 -7.31 -3.55
N PHE A 11 9.72 -7.09 -3.45
CA PHE A 11 10.38 -7.24 -2.16
C PHE A 11 10.07 -6.07 -1.23
N VAL A 12 10.32 -4.84 -1.67
CA VAL A 12 10.13 -3.63 -0.85
C VAL A 12 8.64 -3.39 -0.58
N ALA A 13 7.80 -3.41 -1.62
CA ALA A 13 6.37 -3.13 -1.49
C ALA A 13 5.67 -4.07 -0.49
N PHE A 14 5.99 -5.37 -0.48
CA PHE A 14 5.40 -6.32 0.46
C PHE A 14 6.08 -6.29 1.83
N THR A 15 7.37 -5.99 1.92
CA THR A 15 8.04 -5.79 3.22
C THR A 15 7.45 -4.62 3.99
N LEU A 16 7.04 -3.55 3.30
CA LEU A 16 6.38 -2.40 3.90
C LEU A 16 5.04 -2.75 4.57
N LEU A 17 4.39 -3.85 4.20
CA LEU A 17 3.20 -4.30 4.94
C LEU A 17 3.53 -4.67 6.40
N GLY A 18 4.77 -5.10 6.67
CA GLY A 18 5.25 -5.41 8.01
C GLY A 18 5.27 -4.21 8.96
N THR A 19 5.24 -2.96 8.46
CA THR A 19 5.20 -1.76 9.32
C THR A 19 3.89 -1.66 10.11
N ALA A 20 2.85 -2.41 9.74
CA ALA A 20 1.63 -2.54 10.54
C ALA A 20 1.92 -3.04 11.96
N ALA A 21 2.99 -3.83 12.16
CA ALA A 21 3.39 -4.35 13.46
C ALA A 21 3.80 -3.27 14.47
N PHE A 22 4.17 -2.06 14.01
CA PHE A 22 4.44 -0.92 14.89
C PHE A 22 3.20 -0.34 15.56
N PHE A 23 2.00 -0.78 15.15
CA PHE A 23 0.72 -0.34 15.70
C PHE A 23 -0.05 -1.51 16.34
N PRO A 24 0.54 -2.24 17.32
CA PRO A 24 0.00 -3.52 17.79
C PRO A 24 -1.37 -3.41 18.47
N LYS A 25 -1.79 -2.21 18.90
CA LYS A 25 -3.08 -1.95 19.54
C LYS A 25 -4.11 -1.30 18.62
N ASN A 26 -3.72 -0.87 17.42
CA ASN A 26 -4.57 -0.13 16.50
C ASN A 26 -4.44 -0.71 15.09
N LEU A 27 -5.15 -1.83 14.86
CA LEU A 27 -5.14 -2.55 13.58
C LEU A 27 -5.52 -1.66 12.38
N PRO A 28 -6.57 -0.81 12.42
CA PRO A 28 -6.89 0.08 11.30
C PRO A 28 -5.75 1.05 10.96
N LEU A 29 -5.11 1.64 11.99
CA LEU A 29 -3.99 2.55 11.78
C LEU A 29 -2.78 1.81 11.18
N GLY A 30 -2.48 0.62 11.70
CA GLY A 30 -1.42 -0.24 11.17
C GLY A 30 -1.65 -0.59 9.69
N ALA A 31 -2.87 -0.99 9.34
CA ALA A 31 -3.26 -1.28 7.96
C ALA A 31 -3.16 -0.05 7.04
N ALA A 32 -3.60 1.12 7.53
CA ALA A 32 -3.54 2.37 6.76
C ALA A 32 -2.10 2.79 6.45
N VAL A 33 -1.22 2.77 7.46
CA VAL A 33 0.19 3.15 7.29
C VAL A 33 0.92 2.16 6.39
N ALA A 34 0.73 0.86 6.61
CA ALA A 34 1.32 -0.20 5.80
C ALA A 34 0.92 -0.10 4.32
N GLY A 35 -0.38 0.02 4.04
CA GLY A 35 -0.90 0.12 2.68
C GLY A 35 -0.48 1.42 1.99
N PHE A 36 -0.45 2.54 2.73
CA PHE A 36 0.05 3.81 2.21
C PHE A 36 1.54 3.73 1.80
N LEU A 37 2.40 3.16 2.66
CA LEU A 37 3.81 3.00 2.35
C LEU A 37 4.02 2.08 1.14
N ARG A 38 3.29 0.96 1.06
CA ARG A 38 3.28 0.08 -0.11
C ARG A 38 2.87 0.82 -1.39
N MET A 39 1.83 1.65 -1.32
CA MET A 39 1.37 2.48 -2.44
C MET A 39 2.43 3.50 -2.87
N MET A 40 3.16 4.10 -1.92
CA MET A 40 4.25 5.02 -2.23
C MET A 40 5.42 4.32 -2.92
N ALA A 41 5.84 3.15 -2.44
CA ALA A 41 6.88 2.35 -3.11
C ALA A 41 6.49 2.00 -4.55
N SER A 42 5.23 1.60 -4.75
CA SER A 42 4.69 1.27 -6.07
C SER A 42 4.54 2.51 -6.96
N THR A 43 4.23 3.67 -6.38
CA THR A 43 4.21 4.96 -7.10
C THR A 43 5.59 5.35 -7.59
N VAL A 44 6.64 5.19 -6.76
CA VAL A 44 8.02 5.45 -7.16
C VAL A 44 8.43 4.51 -8.30
N SER A 45 8.10 3.22 -8.19
CA SER A 45 8.37 2.27 -9.26
C SER A 45 7.66 2.64 -10.57
N GLY A 46 6.36 2.97 -10.49
CA GLY A 46 5.58 3.40 -11.65
C GLY A 46 6.13 4.66 -12.31
N ALA A 47 6.58 5.64 -11.52
CA ALA A 47 7.13 6.88 -12.07
C ALA A 47 8.51 6.67 -12.73
N VAL A 48 9.32 5.74 -12.23
CA VAL A 48 10.70 5.49 -12.72
C VAL A 48 10.73 4.50 -13.88
N PHE A 49 9.93 3.43 -13.82
CA PHE A 49 10.00 2.32 -14.78
C PHE A 49 8.82 2.27 -15.76
N PHE A 50 7.70 2.91 -15.42
CA PHE A 50 6.47 2.89 -16.23
C PHE A 50 6.09 4.27 -16.77
N SER A 51 7.04 5.21 -16.83
CA SER A 51 6.82 6.56 -17.35
C SER A 51 6.40 6.59 -18.83
N SER A 52 6.78 5.59 -19.61
CA SER A 52 6.37 5.47 -21.02
C SER A 52 4.85 5.37 -21.17
N TYR A 53 4.20 4.61 -20.29
CA TYR A 53 2.74 4.47 -20.28
C TYR A 53 2.04 5.79 -19.97
N ALA A 54 2.65 6.67 -19.16
CA ALA A 54 2.09 7.98 -18.87
C ALA A 54 1.89 8.80 -20.16
N ALA A 55 2.88 8.80 -21.06
CA ALA A 55 2.79 9.49 -22.33
C ALA A 55 1.69 8.90 -23.23
N ASP A 56 1.57 7.57 -23.28
CA ASP A 56 0.54 6.87 -24.07
C ASP A 56 -0.88 7.20 -23.61
N TYR A 57 -1.08 7.42 -22.31
CA TYR A 57 -2.35 7.84 -21.73
C TYR A 57 -2.56 9.36 -21.72
N GLY A 58 -1.67 10.14 -22.35
CA GLY A 58 -1.79 11.59 -22.46
C GLY A 58 -1.42 12.36 -21.18
N PHE A 59 -0.71 11.73 -20.24
CA PHE A 59 -0.21 12.39 -19.03
C PHE A 59 1.16 13.02 -19.26
N SER A 60 1.26 14.33 -19.04
CA SER A 60 2.54 15.05 -19.14
C SER A 60 3.50 14.80 -17.97
N ASN A 61 3.00 14.32 -16.83
CA ASN A 61 3.80 14.06 -15.63
C ASN A 61 3.68 12.58 -15.20
N PRO A 62 4.77 11.79 -15.30
CA PRO A 62 4.80 10.38 -14.90
C PRO A 62 4.43 10.14 -13.44
N TRP A 63 4.76 11.07 -12.54
CA TRP A 63 4.43 10.96 -11.11
C TRP A 63 2.93 11.07 -10.87
N VAL A 64 2.24 11.94 -11.61
CA VAL A 64 0.79 12.11 -11.50
C VAL A 64 0.08 10.86 -12.00
N TYR A 65 0.49 10.35 -13.17
CA TYR A 65 -0.04 9.10 -13.72
C TYR A 65 0.16 7.95 -12.73
N SER A 66 1.40 7.76 -12.26
CA SER A 66 1.75 6.67 -11.34
C SER A 66 0.99 6.76 -10.03
N LEU A 67 0.85 7.96 -9.45
CA LEU A 67 0.10 8.17 -8.22
C LEU A 67 -1.37 7.81 -8.39
N ILE A 68 -2.03 8.28 -9.46
CA ILE A 68 -3.43 7.98 -9.73
C ILE A 68 -3.62 6.47 -9.97
N TYR A 69 -2.76 5.86 -10.78
CA TYR A 69 -2.82 4.43 -11.09
C TYR A 69 -2.67 3.58 -9.83
N ASN A 70 -1.66 3.87 -9.00
CA ASN A 70 -1.41 3.13 -7.75
C ASN A 70 -2.47 3.43 -6.68
N PHE A 71 -3.02 4.64 -6.65
CA PHE A 71 -4.12 4.98 -5.76
C PHE A 71 -5.39 4.20 -6.10
N LEU A 72 -5.76 4.12 -7.37
CA LEU A 72 -6.95 3.40 -7.82
C LEU A 72 -6.84 1.87 -7.67
N THR A 73 -5.61 1.34 -7.61
CA THR A 73 -5.37 -0.09 -7.44
C THR A 73 -5.07 -0.43 -5.98
N ILE A 74 -3.90 -0.02 -5.47
CA ILE A 74 -3.42 -0.33 -4.11
C ILE A 74 -4.10 0.56 -3.07
N GLY A 75 -4.35 1.83 -3.38
CA GLY A 75 -5.00 2.75 -2.46
C GLY A 75 -6.43 2.34 -2.14
N VAL A 76 -7.22 1.96 -3.15
CA VAL A 76 -8.59 1.45 -2.97
C VAL A 76 -8.59 0.13 -2.17
N ASP A 77 -7.72 -0.82 -2.50
CA ASP A 77 -7.53 -2.06 -1.74
C ASP A 77 -7.20 -1.76 -0.26
N THR A 78 -6.27 -0.83 -0.02
CA THR A 78 -5.90 -0.38 1.32
C THR A 78 -7.08 0.22 2.07
N ILE A 79 -7.88 1.08 1.42
CA ILE A 79 -9.08 1.68 2.03
C ILE A 79 -10.06 0.57 2.43
N LEU A 80 -10.29 -0.42 1.56
CA LEU A 80 -11.17 -1.55 1.87
C LEU A 80 -10.64 -2.36 3.07
N CYS A 81 -9.34 -2.66 3.11
CA CYS A 81 -8.72 -3.34 4.25
C CYS A 81 -8.86 -2.54 5.55
N VAL A 82 -8.69 -1.22 5.50
CA VAL A 82 -8.85 -0.33 6.66
C VAL A 82 -10.29 -0.31 7.14
N ILE A 83 -11.27 -0.24 6.24
CA ILE A 83 -12.70 -0.33 6.57
C ILE A 83 -12.99 -1.64 7.29
N VAL A 84 -12.54 -2.77 6.73
CA VAL A 84 -12.72 -4.10 7.33
C VAL A 84 -12.04 -4.18 8.70
N ALA A 85 -10.80 -3.67 8.82
CA ALA A 85 -10.06 -3.62 10.09
C ALA A 85 -10.76 -2.77 11.15
N ALA A 86 -11.50 -1.73 10.74
CA ALA A 86 -12.24 -0.85 11.63
C ALA A 86 -13.60 -1.43 12.06
N LEU A 87 -14.06 -2.53 11.45
CA LEU A 87 -15.31 -3.16 11.85
C LEU A 87 -15.22 -3.67 13.31
N PRO A 88 -16.20 -3.36 14.17
CA PRO A 88 -16.23 -3.83 15.55
C PRO A 88 -16.00 -5.34 15.74
N PRO A 89 -16.57 -6.26 14.93
CA PRO A 89 -16.28 -7.70 15.07
C PRO A 89 -14.80 -8.04 14.85
N VAL A 90 -14.15 -7.39 13.87
CA VAL A 90 -12.73 -7.60 13.55
C VAL A 90 -11.86 -7.05 14.67
N GLN A 91 -12.16 -5.84 15.14
CA GLN A 91 -11.44 -5.24 16.25
C GLN A 91 -11.53 -6.08 17.52
N ARG A 92 -12.72 -6.57 17.87
CA ARG A 92 -12.92 -7.45 19.05
C ARG A 92 -12.13 -8.74 18.92
N LEU A 93 -12.12 -9.38 17.75
CA LEU A 93 -11.34 -10.59 17.50
C LEU A 93 -9.84 -10.32 17.65
N PHE A 94 -9.36 -9.25 17.00
CA PHE A 94 -7.95 -8.88 17.05
C PHE A 94 -7.47 -8.63 18.49
N GLN A 95 -8.25 -7.88 19.28
CA GLN A 95 -7.92 -7.62 20.69
C GLN A 95 -7.90 -8.91 21.53
N ARG A 96 -8.84 -9.84 21.29
CA ARG A 96 -8.92 -11.12 22.02
C ARG A 96 -7.75 -12.07 21.72
N VAL A 97 -7.29 -12.10 20.48
CA VAL A 97 -6.25 -13.05 20.02
C VAL A 97 -4.86 -12.49 20.24
N PHE A 98 -4.63 -11.21 19.93
CA PHE A 98 -3.30 -10.62 19.84
C PHE A 98 -2.98 -9.61 20.94
N CYS A 99 -3.98 -9.04 21.63
CA CYS A 99 -3.78 -8.05 22.71
C CYS A 99 -4.20 -8.58 24.09
N LYS A 100 -4.30 -9.90 24.26
CA LYS A 100 -4.66 -10.51 25.53
C LYS A 100 -3.50 -10.37 26.53
N ASN A 101 -3.71 -9.60 27.59
CA ASN A 101 -2.94 -9.69 28.83
C ASN A 101 -3.46 -10.85 29.69
#